data_AF-A0A3P3QF82-F1
#
_entry.id   AF-A0A3P3QF82-F1
#
_cell.length_a   1.000
_cell.length_b   1.000
_cell.length_c   1.000
_cell.angle_alpha   90.00
_cell.angle_beta   90.00
_cell.angle_gamma   90.00
#
_symmetry.space_group_name_H-M   'P 1'
#
loop_
_entity.id
_entity.type
_entity.pdbx_description
1 polymer ?
#
loop_
_entity_poly.entity_id
_entity_poly.type
_entity_poly.pdbx_seq_one_letter_code
_entity_poly.pdbx_strand_id
1 'polypeptide(L)'
;MADKFDFAALAKSWQQQPTATEAPPTAADLSKAKQRQTEQKYLMYGEWLGAVVMLVAAFWLAFHIPDWLGYLSALFLISGALSSAYIAWTVHKPILEYDNWSSSGLVQFRVRACTLTLRYYLYTQLSCAALVLFAGLLWLMQWWQIAQMTATLLVFYSLIVAPLCLVAIYRLQQKKKQKELELKQLSSLAKDFQPDAEL
;
A
#
# COMPACT_ATOMS: atom_id res chain seq x y z
N MET A 1 2.41 9.38 11.19
CA MET A 1 2.04 10.73 11.69
C MET A 1 0.58 10.70 12.09
N ALA A 2 0.28 11.09 13.33
CA ALA A 2 -1.07 11.15 13.88
C ALA A 2 -1.78 12.43 13.39
N ASP A 3 -2.92 12.27 12.75
CA ASP A 3 -3.66 13.30 12.02
C ASP A 3 -4.75 13.85 12.95
N LYS A 4 -4.56 15.04 13.54
CA LYS A 4 -5.60 15.72 14.34
C LYS A 4 -6.59 16.41 13.39
N PHE A 5 -7.43 15.61 12.75
CA PHE A 5 -8.71 16.12 12.24
C PHE A 5 -9.67 16.07 13.42
N ASP A 6 -10.22 17.21 13.81
CA ASP A 6 -11.05 17.29 15.01
C ASP A 6 -12.47 16.77 14.70
N PHE A 7 -12.59 15.45 14.72
CA PHE A 7 -13.85 14.74 14.49
C PHE A 7 -14.89 15.08 15.55
N ALA A 8 -14.47 15.48 16.76
CA ALA A 8 -15.40 15.93 17.79
C ALA A 8 -16.03 17.28 17.40
N ALA A 9 -15.28 18.17 16.74
CA ALA A 9 -15.83 19.40 16.19
C ALA A 9 -16.84 19.12 15.07
N LEU A 10 -16.53 18.18 14.17
CA LEU A 10 -17.40 17.82 13.03
C LEU A 10 -18.65 17.03 13.46
N ALA A 11 -18.54 16.17 14.47
CA ALA A 11 -19.68 15.43 15.03
C ALA A 11 -20.56 16.31 15.93
N LYS A 12 -19.97 17.23 16.73
CA LYS A 12 -20.75 18.18 17.55
C LYS A 12 -21.51 19.21 16.71
N SER A 13 -20.91 19.73 15.63
CA SER A 13 -21.62 20.65 14.74
C SER A 13 -22.81 19.97 14.05
N TRP A 14 -22.72 18.66 13.79
CA TRP A 14 -23.78 17.87 13.15
C TRP A 14 -24.91 17.49 14.10
N GLN A 15 -24.61 17.05 15.32
CA GLN A 15 -25.65 16.67 16.30
C GLN A 15 -26.54 17.84 16.74
N GLN A 16 -26.16 19.09 16.46
CA GLN A 16 -26.83 20.28 16.98
C GLN A 16 -27.55 21.13 15.92
N GLN A 17 -27.62 20.73 14.65
CA GLN A 17 -28.31 21.53 13.62
C GLN A 17 -29.65 20.93 13.20
N PRO A 18 -30.79 21.56 13.52
CA PRO A 18 -32.00 21.36 12.77
C PRO A 18 -31.79 22.06 11.40
N THR A 19 -31.90 21.31 10.31
CA THR A 19 -31.67 21.70 8.90
C THR A 19 -30.23 21.98 8.45
N ALA A 20 -29.82 21.24 7.42
CA ALA A 20 -28.50 21.25 6.78
C ALA A 20 -28.15 22.61 6.19
N THR A 21 -27.36 23.39 6.91
CA THR A 21 -26.55 24.45 6.29
C THR A 21 -25.11 23.99 6.40
N GLU A 22 -24.64 23.29 5.36
CA GLU A 22 -23.28 22.80 5.23
C GLU A 22 -22.30 23.95 5.47
N ALA A 23 -21.54 23.90 6.57
CA ALA A 23 -20.34 24.71 6.65
C ALA A 23 -19.38 24.17 5.56
N PRO A 24 -19.02 24.97 4.54
CA PRO A 24 -18.11 24.51 3.50
C PRO A 24 -16.77 24.09 4.14
N PRO A 25 -16.10 23.06 3.61
CA PRO A 25 -14.82 22.62 4.14
C PRO A 25 -13.84 23.79 4.19
N THR A 26 -13.16 23.93 5.32
CA THR A 26 -12.18 25.01 5.54
C THR A 26 -11.10 24.94 4.47
N ALA A 27 -10.59 26.09 3.99
CA ALA A 27 -9.53 26.15 2.99
C ALA A 27 -8.27 25.32 3.39
N ALA A 28 -8.02 25.17 4.70
CA ALA A 28 -6.95 24.34 5.25
C ALA A 28 -7.17 22.83 5.07
N ASP A 29 -8.42 22.36 5.01
CA ASP A 29 -8.75 20.95 4.79
C ASP A 29 -8.60 20.59 3.32
N LEU A 30 -9.01 21.51 2.43
CA LEU A 30 -8.81 21.40 0.98
C LEU A 30 -7.32 21.42 0.61
N SER A 31 -6.53 22.30 1.20
CA SER A 31 -5.09 22.38 0.94
C SER A 31 -4.35 21.11 1.38
N LYS A 32 -4.72 20.52 2.54
CA LYS A 32 -4.15 19.25 3.01
C LYS A 32 -4.55 18.07 2.14
N ALA A 33 -5.79 18.03 1.65
CA ALA A 33 -6.22 16.96 0.76
C ALA A 33 -5.51 17.03 -0.61
N LYS A 34 -5.36 18.24 -1.16
CA LYS A 34 -4.58 18.48 -2.39
C LYS A 34 -3.10 18.15 -2.22
N GLN A 35 -2.52 18.45 -1.05
CA GLN A 35 -1.15 18.04 -0.73
C GLN A 35 -1.02 16.51 -0.73
N ARG A 36 -1.95 15.79 -0.10
CA ARG A 36 -1.95 14.31 -0.11
C ARG A 36 -2.09 13.73 -1.51
N GLN A 37 -2.93 14.33 -2.36
CA GLN A 37 -3.06 13.91 -3.75
C GLN A 37 -1.73 14.08 -4.51
N THR A 38 -0.99 15.15 -4.22
CA THR A 38 0.33 15.41 -4.81
C THR A 38 1.38 14.41 -4.32
N GLU A 39 1.42 14.14 -3.01
CA GLU A 39 2.31 13.12 -2.42
C GLU A 39 2.02 11.73 -3.00
N GLN A 40 0.75 11.37 -3.16
CA GLN A 40 0.33 10.12 -3.79
C GLN A 40 0.79 10.01 -5.25
N LYS A 41 0.80 11.12 -5.99
CA LYS A 41 1.31 11.16 -7.35
C LYS A 41 2.80 10.82 -7.41
N TYR A 42 3.60 11.37 -6.51
CA TYR A 42 5.03 11.04 -6.42
C TYR A 42 5.28 9.59 -6.01
N LEU A 43 4.49 9.06 -5.09
CA LEU A 43 4.56 7.64 -4.71
C LEU A 43 4.25 6.74 -5.91
N MET A 44 3.19 7.05 -6.67
CA MET A 44 2.84 6.32 -7.89
C MET A 44 4.00 6.31 -8.91
N TYR A 45 4.66 7.46 -9.12
CA TYR A 45 5.82 7.52 -10.01
C TYR A 45 7.00 6.72 -9.49
N GLY A 46 7.25 6.73 -8.18
CA GLY A 46 8.27 5.89 -7.55
C GLY A 46 8.02 4.41 -7.77
N GLU A 47 6.76 3.96 -7.64
CA GLU A 47 6.38 2.56 -7.87
C GLU A 47 6.49 2.16 -9.34
N TRP A 48 6.11 3.04 -10.27
CA TRP A 48 6.30 2.82 -11.71
C TRP A 48 7.78 2.70 -12.07
N LEU A 49 8.61 3.61 -11.56
CA LEU A 49 10.04 3.56 -11.79
C LEU A 49 10.64 2.26 -11.24
N GLY A 50 10.26 1.87 -10.02
CA GLY A 50 10.67 0.59 -9.43
C GLY A 50 10.25 -0.61 -10.27
N ALA A 51 9.02 -0.63 -10.79
CA ALA A 51 8.52 -1.70 -11.66
C ALA A 51 9.34 -1.82 -12.95
N VAL A 52 9.66 -0.69 -13.60
CA VAL A 52 10.49 -0.67 -14.81
C VAL A 52 11.89 -1.21 -14.51
N VAL A 53 12.52 -0.77 -13.41
CA VAL A 53 13.84 -1.25 -13.01
C VAL A 53 13.83 -2.76 -12.74
N MET A 54 12.83 -3.28 -12.02
CA MET A 54 12.68 -4.71 -11.77
C MET A 54 12.55 -5.50 -13.07
N LEU A 55 11.75 -5.01 -14.03
CA LEU A 55 11.52 -5.67 -15.30
C LEU A 55 12.78 -5.70 -16.18
N VAL A 56 13.50 -4.57 -16.28
CA VAL A 56 14.80 -4.51 -16.98
C VAL A 56 15.82 -5.46 -16.34
N ALA A 57 15.91 -5.47 -15.01
CA ALA A 57 16.79 -6.37 -14.28
C ALA A 57 16.42 -7.84 -14.49
N ALA A 58 15.11 -8.16 -14.57
CA ALA A 58 14.66 -9.52 -14.81
C ALA A 58 15.11 -10.04 -16.18
N PHE A 59 14.93 -9.25 -17.24
CA PHE A 59 15.41 -9.60 -18.57
C PHE A 59 16.92 -9.72 -18.59
N TRP A 60 17.63 -8.80 -17.96
CA TRP A 60 19.09 -8.88 -17.86
C TRP A 60 19.56 -10.20 -17.25
N LEU A 61 18.97 -10.60 -16.11
CA LEU A 61 19.31 -11.86 -15.43
C LEU A 61 18.95 -13.08 -16.25
N ALA A 62 17.80 -13.10 -16.92
CA ALA A 62 17.37 -14.22 -17.75
C ALA A 62 18.30 -14.46 -18.96
N PHE A 63 18.89 -13.39 -19.51
CA PHE A 63 19.80 -13.50 -20.67
C PHE A 63 21.28 -13.67 -20.29
N HIS A 64 21.72 -13.14 -19.15
CA HIS A 64 23.14 -13.13 -18.77
C HIS A 64 23.53 -14.19 -17.73
N ILE A 65 22.57 -14.81 -17.05
CA ILE A 65 22.81 -15.90 -16.10
C ILE A 65 22.11 -17.16 -16.61
N PRO A 66 22.80 -18.04 -17.36
CA PRO A 66 22.22 -19.21 -18.01
C PRO A 66 22.03 -20.39 -17.03
N ASP A 67 21.58 -20.10 -15.81
CA ASP A 67 21.35 -21.09 -14.75
C ASP A 67 19.97 -20.87 -14.11
N TRP A 68 19.46 -21.87 -13.42
CA TRP A 68 18.17 -21.84 -12.72
C TRP A 68 18.04 -20.65 -11.77
N LEU A 69 19.15 -20.17 -11.20
CA LEU A 69 19.18 -18.97 -10.36
C LEU A 69 18.75 -17.72 -11.14
N GLY A 70 19.21 -17.58 -12.39
CA GLY A 70 18.88 -16.46 -13.26
C GLY A 70 17.39 -16.43 -13.58
N TYR A 71 16.84 -17.57 -13.99
CA TYR A 71 15.41 -17.71 -14.29
C TYR A 71 14.52 -17.51 -13.05
N LEU A 72 14.90 -18.07 -11.90
CA LEU A 72 14.16 -17.91 -10.67
C LEU A 72 14.14 -16.43 -10.24
N SER A 73 15.29 -15.77 -10.24
CA SER A 73 15.41 -14.36 -9.88
C SER A 73 14.60 -13.47 -10.84
N ALA A 74 14.65 -13.76 -12.14
CA ALA A 74 13.87 -13.04 -13.16
C ALA A 74 12.35 -13.20 -12.92
N LEU A 75 11.89 -14.42 -12.58
CA LEU A 75 10.48 -14.67 -12.30
C LEU A 75 9.98 -13.87 -11.08
N PHE A 76 10.79 -13.80 -10.02
CA PHE A 76 10.46 -12.98 -8.84
C PHE A 76 10.41 -11.49 -9.17
N LEU A 77 11.36 -10.99 -9.96
CA LEU A 77 11.40 -9.59 -10.38
C LEU A 77 10.23 -9.22 -11.30
N ILE A 78 9.86 -10.09 -12.25
CA ILE A 78 8.68 -9.88 -13.11
C ILE A 78 7.42 -9.85 -12.24
N SER A 79 7.28 -10.79 -11.31
CA SER A 79 6.14 -10.83 -10.39
C SER A 79 6.06 -9.57 -9.52
N GLY A 80 7.20 -9.07 -9.03
CA GLY A 80 7.30 -7.82 -8.28
C GLY A 80 6.97 -6.59 -9.13
N ALA A 81 7.41 -6.55 -10.39
CA ALA A 81 7.12 -5.49 -11.34
C ALA A 81 5.62 -5.43 -11.68
N LEU A 82 5.02 -6.56 -12.02
CA LEU A 82 3.58 -6.67 -12.30
C LEU A 82 2.75 -6.25 -11.09
N SER A 83 3.13 -6.69 -9.89
CA SER A 83 2.40 -6.34 -8.68
C SER A 83 2.53 -4.85 -8.34
N SER A 84 3.72 -4.26 -8.52
CA SER A 84 3.94 -2.83 -8.30
C SER A 84 3.17 -1.97 -9.30
N ALA A 85 3.15 -2.37 -10.59
CA ALA A 85 2.36 -1.71 -11.61
C ALA A 85 0.85 -1.81 -11.32
N TYR A 86 0.38 -3.00 -10.91
CA TYR A 86 -1.01 -3.23 -10.54
C TYR A 86 -1.44 -2.33 -9.38
N ILE A 87 -0.58 -2.14 -8.38
CA ILE A 87 -0.87 -1.29 -7.21
C ILE A 87 -0.85 0.17 -7.56
N ALA A 88 0.17 0.60 -8.30
CA ALA A 88 0.21 1.97 -8.76
C ALA A 88 -1.06 2.33 -9.54
N TRP A 89 -1.58 1.40 -10.34
CA TRP A 89 -2.84 1.58 -11.05
C TRP A 89 -4.08 1.51 -10.14
N THR A 90 -4.21 0.50 -9.29
CA THR A 90 -5.45 0.25 -8.53
C THR A 90 -5.56 1.06 -7.24
N VAL A 91 -4.44 1.53 -6.70
CA VAL A 91 -4.37 2.25 -5.43
C VAL A 91 -4.26 3.75 -5.65
N HIS A 92 -3.42 4.22 -6.56
CA HIS A 92 -3.20 5.66 -6.73
C HIS A 92 -4.17 6.32 -7.70
N LYS A 93 -4.54 5.66 -8.81
CA LYS A 93 -5.49 6.23 -9.79
C LYS A 93 -6.81 6.71 -9.16
N PRO A 94 -7.48 5.96 -8.27
CA PRO A 94 -8.77 6.38 -7.72
C PRO A 94 -8.68 7.56 -6.72
N ILE A 95 -7.48 7.84 -6.18
CA ILE A 95 -7.21 9.00 -5.33
C ILE A 95 -6.89 10.22 -6.19
N LEU A 96 -6.25 10.01 -7.34
CA LEU A 96 -5.95 11.08 -8.30
C LEU A 96 -7.20 11.55 -9.06
N GLU A 97 -8.13 10.65 -9.36
CA GLU A 97 -9.40 10.95 -10.06
C GLU A 97 -10.50 11.49 -9.13
N TYR A 98 -10.23 11.63 -7.83
CA TYR A 98 -11.21 12.11 -6.88
C TYR A 98 -11.44 13.62 -7.00
N ASP A 99 -12.68 14.03 -7.33
CA ASP A 99 -13.06 15.41 -7.62
C ASP A 99 -14.17 15.97 -6.71
N ASN A 100 -14.83 15.13 -5.90
CA ASN A 100 -15.93 15.55 -5.03
C ASN A 100 -15.43 16.11 -3.68
N TRP A 101 -15.37 17.42 -3.57
CA TRP A 101 -14.85 18.11 -2.37
C TRP A 101 -15.93 18.60 -1.39
N SER A 102 -17.14 18.03 -1.41
CA SER A 102 -18.16 18.28 -0.38
C SER A 102 -17.75 17.71 0.99
N SER A 103 -18.45 18.08 2.06
CA SER A 103 -18.22 17.55 3.41
C SER A 103 -18.39 16.03 3.49
N SER A 104 -19.44 15.49 2.84
CA SER A 104 -19.67 14.05 2.67
C SER A 104 -18.61 13.39 1.78
N GLY A 105 -18.16 14.09 0.73
CA GLY A 105 -17.05 13.66 -0.11
C GLY A 105 -15.74 13.51 0.68
N LEU A 106 -15.43 14.45 1.57
CA LEU A 106 -14.21 14.43 2.38
C LEU A 106 -14.15 13.20 3.32
N VAL A 107 -15.31 12.77 3.84
CA VAL A 107 -15.43 11.52 4.63
C VAL A 107 -15.22 10.30 3.74
N GLN A 108 -15.86 10.25 2.55
CA GLN A 108 -15.66 9.17 1.58
C GLN A 108 -14.21 9.06 1.10
N PHE A 109 -13.54 10.19 0.85
CA PHE A 109 -12.13 10.26 0.50
C PHE A 109 -11.25 9.64 1.59
N ARG A 110 -11.50 9.95 2.87
CA ARG A 110 -10.75 9.37 4.00
C ARG A 110 -11.00 7.87 4.17
N VAL A 111 -12.25 7.41 4.03
CA VAL A 111 -12.57 5.97 4.04
C VAL A 111 -11.84 5.25 2.90
N ARG A 112 -11.86 5.82 1.69
CA ARG A 112 -11.18 5.27 0.52
C ARG A 112 -9.67 5.25 0.73
N ALA A 113 -9.07 6.34 1.20
CA ALA A 113 -7.64 6.42 1.50
C ALA A 113 -7.21 5.43 2.60
N CYS A 114 -8.03 5.23 3.62
CA CYS A 114 -7.74 4.26 4.70
C CYS A 114 -7.83 2.81 4.20
N THR A 115 -8.86 2.49 3.42
CA THR A 115 -9.02 1.17 2.77
C THR A 115 -7.84 0.87 1.83
N LEU A 116 -7.43 1.86 1.05
CA LEU A 116 -6.29 1.76 0.14
C LEU A 116 -4.96 1.59 0.89
N THR A 117 -4.78 2.29 2.01
CA THR A 117 -3.62 2.09 2.90
C THR A 117 -3.56 0.67 3.47
N LEU A 118 -4.71 0.10 3.85
CA LEU A 118 -4.77 -1.29 4.33
C LEU A 118 -4.40 -2.30 3.24
N ARG A 119 -4.89 -2.10 2.01
CA ARG A 119 -4.50 -2.92 0.85
C ARG A 119 -3.00 -2.81 0.57
N TYR A 120 -2.43 -1.61 0.69
CA TYR A 120 -1.00 -1.38 0.55
C TYR A 120 -0.17 -2.14 1.61
N TYR A 121 -0.63 -2.18 2.86
CA TYR A 121 0.03 -2.97 3.91
C TYR A 121 -0.02 -4.47 3.64
N LEU A 122 -1.17 -4.99 3.19
CA LEU A 122 -1.29 -6.39 2.77
C LEU A 122 -0.34 -6.73 1.64
N TYR A 123 -0.22 -5.84 0.64
CA TYR A 123 0.74 -6.03 -0.43
C TYR A 123 2.18 -6.06 0.09
N THR A 124 2.57 -5.09 0.90
CA THR A 124 3.93 -5.02 1.44
C THR A 124 4.24 -6.29 2.26
N GLN A 125 3.25 -6.84 2.98
CA GLN A 125 3.38 -8.12 3.66
C GLN A 125 3.58 -9.29 2.68
N LEU A 126 2.83 -9.34 1.58
CA LEU A 126 3.00 -10.35 0.54
C LEU A 126 4.36 -10.24 -0.14
N SER A 127 4.86 -9.03 -0.41
CA SER A 127 6.20 -8.82 -0.95
C SER A 127 7.29 -9.30 0.02
N CYS A 128 7.18 -8.99 1.31
CA CYS A 128 8.08 -9.52 2.34
C CYS A 128 8.00 -11.05 2.43
N ALA A 129 6.80 -11.63 2.36
CA ALA A 129 6.62 -13.08 2.36
C ALA A 129 7.23 -13.73 1.12
N ALA A 130 7.10 -13.10 -0.06
CA ALA A 130 7.74 -13.55 -1.29
C ALA A 130 9.26 -13.53 -1.16
N LEU A 131 9.87 -12.51 -0.54
CA LEU A 131 11.32 -12.48 -0.29
C LEU A 131 11.78 -13.59 0.66
N VAL A 132 11.00 -13.90 1.70
CA VAL A 132 11.27 -15.04 2.58
C VAL A 132 11.15 -16.37 1.82
N LEU A 133 10.14 -16.51 0.96
CA LEU A 133 9.96 -17.69 0.12
C LEU A 133 11.10 -17.83 -0.89
N PHE A 134 11.56 -16.74 -1.48
CA PHE A 134 12.73 -16.71 -2.35
C PHE A 134 13.97 -17.24 -1.60
N ALA A 135 14.24 -16.73 -0.40
CA ALA A 135 15.34 -17.22 0.44
C ALA A 135 15.24 -18.73 0.72
N GLY A 136 14.03 -19.24 0.98
CA GLY A 136 13.76 -20.67 1.14
C GLY A 136 14.04 -21.47 -0.14
N LEU A 137 13.65 -20.95 -1.31
CA LEU A 137 13.93 -21.57 -2.60
C LEU A 137 15.43 -21.61 -2.91
N LEU A 138 16.19 -20.57 -2.56
CA LEU A 138 17.66 -20.59 -2.69
C LEU A 138 18.28 -21.73 -1.88
N TRP A 139 17.82 -21.93 -0.63
CA TRP A 139 18.25 -23.04 0.21
C TRP A 139 17.90 -24.41 -0.38
N LEU A 140 16.70 -24.54 -0.93
CA LEU A 140 16.22 -25.77 -1.53
C LEU A 140 16.97 -26.12 -2.83
N MET A 141 17.30 -25.12 -3.64
CA MET A 141 18.19 -25.29 -4.80
C MET A 141 19.61 -25.71 -4.39
N GLN A 142 20.16 -25.11 -3.33
CA GLN A 142 21.47 -25.49 -2.78
C GLN A 142 21.45 -26.92 -2.24
N TRP A 143 20.38 -27.31 -1.53
CA TRP A 143 20.22 -28.64 -0.96
C TRP A 143 20.15 -29.73 -2.05
N TRP A 144 19.42 -29.45 -3.13
CA TRP A 144 19.33 -30.36 -4.29
C TRP A 144 20.48 -30.23 -5.29
N GLN A 145 21.48 -29.39 -5.01
CA GLN A 145 22.62 -29.13 -5.89
C GLN A 145 22.23 -28.73 -7.33
N ILE A 146 21.06 -28.09 -7.50
CA ILE A 146 20.53 -27.68 -8.81
C ILE A 146 21.39 -26.55 -9.41
N ALA A 147 21.94 -25.69 -8.56
CA ALA A 147 22.79 -24.57 -8.94
C ALA A 147 23.89 -24.37 -7.89
N GLN A 148 25.09 -23.97 -8.33
CA GLN A 148 26.15 -23.58 -7.39
C GLN A 148 25.90 -22.16 -6.92
N MET A 149 25.28 -22.00 -5.74
CA MET A 149 25.06 -20.70 -5.15
C MET A 149 26.23 -20.27 -4.29
N THR A 150 26.64 -19.00 -4.40
CA THR A 150 27.66 -18.45 -3.52
C THR A 150 27.12 -18.41 -2.08
N ALA A 151 27.91 -18.91 -1.13
CA ALA A 151 27.53 -18.92 0.29
C ALA A 151 27.17 -17.51 0.81
N THR A 152 27.79 -16.46 0.27
CA THR A 152 27.49 -15.06 0.60
C THR A 152 26.04 -14.67 0.26
N LEU A 153 25.50 -15.14 -0.86
CA LEU A 153 24.12 -14.85 -1.29
C LEU A 153 23.11 -15.51 -0.33
N LEU A 154 23.34 -16.78 0.00
CA LEU A 154 22.51 -17.54 0.95
C LEU A 154 22.51 -16.90 2.33
N VAL A 155 23.68 -16.53 2.85
CA VAL A 155 23.81 -15.87 4.16
C VAL A 155 23.12 -14.51 4.15
N PHE A 156 23.28 -13.71 3.08
CA PHE A 156 22.64 -12.41 2.96
C PHE A 156 21.10 -12.53 3.02
N TYR A 157 20.50 -13.41 2.21
CA TYR A 157 19.05 -13.56 2.18
C TYR A 157 18.50 -14.18 3.48
N SER A 158 19.26 -15.07 4.12
CA SER A 158 18.82 -15.76 5.34
C SER A 158 18.99 -14.92 6.60
N LEU A 159 20.15 -14.28 6.80
CA LEU A 159 20.48 -13.58 8.04
C LEU A 159 20.16 -12.09 8.02
N ILE A 160 19.96 -11.50 6.84
CA ILE A 160 19.65 -10.07 6.71
C ILE A 160 18.24 -9.89 6.17
N VAL A 161 17.96 -10.39 4.95
CA VAL A 161 16.69 -10.10 4.27
C VAL A 161 15.49 -10.74 4.97
N ALA A 162 15.56 -12.04 5.28
CA ALA A 162 14.45 -12.75 5.93
C ALA A 162 14.07 -12.16 7.32
N PRO A 163 15.00 -11.92 8.27
CA PRO A 163 14.63 -11.35 9.55
C PRO A 163 14.11 -9.92 9.42
N LEU A 164 14.67 -9.10 8.53
CA LEU A 164 14.12 -7.77 8.26
C LEU A 164 12.69 -7.85 7.70
N CYS A 165 12.41 -8.80 6.80
CA CYS A 165 11.07 -9.04 6.28
C CYS A 165 10.10 -9.48 7.38
N LEU A 166 10.51 -10.35 8.30
CA LEU A 166 9.68 -10.78 9.44
C LEU A 166 9.37 -9.61 10.38
N VAL A 167 10.37 -8.79 10.71
CA VAL A 167 10.17 -7.59 11.53
C VAL A 167 9.24 -6.59 10.83
N ALA A 168 9.40 -6.41 9.52
CA ALA A 168 8.53 -5.55 8.72
C ALA A 168 7.08 -6.06 8.71
N ILE A 169 6.87 -7.37 8.49
CA ILE A 169 5.55 -8.01 8.55
C ILE A 169 4.91 -7.77 9.92
N TYR A 170 5.65 -8.00 11.00
CA TYR A 170 5.17 -7.79 12.37
C TYR A 170 4.74 -6.34 12.63
N ARG A 171 5.59 -5.37 12.26
CA ARG A 171 5.25 -3.93 12.38
C ARG A 171 4.05 -3.55 11.52
N LEU A 172 3.94 -4.10 10.31
CA LEU A 172 2.79 -3.87 9.43
C LEU A 172 1.51 -4.47 9.99
N GLN A 173 1.56 -5.63 10.67
CA GLN A 173 0.40 -6.21 11.35
C GLN A 173 -0.10 -5.30 12.48
N GLN A 174 0.81 -4.74 13.27
CA GLN A 174 0.45 -3.78 14.32
C GLN A 174 -0.25 -2.54 13.73
N LYS A 175 0.34 -1.96 12.67
CA LYS A 175 -0.25 -0.80 11.97
C LYS A 175 -1.60 -1.13 11.32
N LYS A 176 -1.75 -2.33 10.76
CA LYS A 176 -2.99 -2.83 10.18
C LYS A 176 -4.10 -2.87 11.21
N LYS A 177 -3.85 -3.44 12.39
CA LYS A 177 -4.84 -3.51 13.49
C LYS A 177 -5.32 -2.11 13.90
N GLN A 178 -4.39 -1.16 14.04
CA GLN A 178 -4.74 0.23 14.37
C GLN A 178 -5.60 0.88 13.27
N LYS A 179 -5.23 0.69 11.99
CA LYS A 179 -5.95 1.24 10.84
C LYS A 179 -7.31 0.59 10.61
N GLU A 180 -7.49 -0.69 10.94
CA GLU A 180 -8.79 -1.36 10.89
C GLU A 180 -9.77 -0.81 11.93
N LEU A 181 -9.27 -0.44 13.12
CA LEU A 181 -10.09 0.23 14.14
C LEU A 181 -10.53 1.62 13.67
N GLU A 182 -9.59 2.41 13.12
CA GLU A 182 -9.90 3.71 12.51
C GLU A 182 -10.91 3.56 11.35
N LEU A 183 -10.74 2.55 10.49
CA LEU A 183 -11.66 2.29 9.38
C LEU A 183 -13.07 1.96 9.87
N LYS A 184 -13.22 1.16 10.93
CA LYS A 184 -14.54 0.83 11.50
C LYS A 184 -15.28 2.07 12.01
N GLN A 185 -14.58 2.99 12.65
CA GLN A 185 -15.15 4.26 13.12
C GLN A 185 -15.49 5.19 11.95
N LEU A 186 -14.63 5.24 10.93
CA LEU A 186 -14.87 6.05 9.74
C LEU A 186 -16.01 5.52 8.87
N SER A 187 -16.15 4.20 8.77
CA SER A 187 -17.22 3.56 7.98
C SER A 187 -18.59 3.67 8.66
N SER A 188 -18.66 3.69 9.99
CA SER A 188 -19.90 3.99 10.69
C SER A 188 -20.33 5.45 10.46
N LEU A 189 -19.41 6.40 10.60
CA LEU A 189 -19.68 7.82 10.31
C LEU A 189 -20.09 8.03 8.85
N ALA A 190 -19.41 7.38 7.89
CA ALA A 190 -19.76 7.49 6.48
C ALA A 190 -21.16 6.95 6.14
N LYS A 191 -21.67 5.96 6.89
CA LYS A 191 -23.05 5.50 6.79
C LYS A 191 -24.03 6.55 7.32
N ASP A 192 -23.70 7.22 8.41
CA ASP A 192 -24.53 8.32 8.94
C ASP A 192 -24.60 9.53 7.95
N PHE A 193 -23.62 9.66 7.05
CA PHE A 193 -23.60 10.66 5.96
C PHE A 193 -24.29 10.22 4.66
N GLN A 194 -24.64 8.93 4.51
CA GLN A 194 -25.49 8.49 3.41
C GLN A 194 -26.94 8.63 3.88
N PRO A 195 -27.72 9.61 3.39
CA PRO A 195 -29.16 9.54 3.59
C PRO A 195 -29.62 8.23 2.94
N ASP A 196 -30.49 7.50 3.61
CA ASP A 196 -31.19 6.35 3.03
C ASP A 196 -31.65 6.74 1.63
N ALA A 197 -30.94 6.23 0.61
CA ALA A 197 -31.34 6.31 -0.79
C ALA A 197 -32.39 5.23 -1.05
N GLU A 198 -33.35 5.09 -0.13
CA GLU A 198 -34.53 4.26 -0.22
C GLU A 198 -35.69 5.03 0.40
N LEU A 199 -36.32 5.87 -0.43
CA LEU A 199 -37.77 6.09 -0.48
C LEU A 199 -38.14 6.64 -1.86
#